data_AF-A0AA40CT47-F1
#
_entry.id   AF-A0AA40CT47-F1
#
_cell.length_a   1.000
_cell.length_b   1.000
_cell.length_c   1.000
_cell.angle_alpha   90.00
_cell.angle_beta   90.00
_cell.angle_gamma   90.00
#
_symmetry.space_group_name_H-M   'P 1'
#
loop_
_entity.id
_entity.type
_entity.pdbx_description
1 polymer ?
#
loop_
_entity_poly.entity_id
_entity_poly.type
_entity_poly.pdbx_seq_one_letter_code
_entity_poly.pdbx_strand_id
1 'polypeptide(L)'
;MVERLLVLETPPEIQDIAKLQKLRSTGHTNAALFRLEIYRHLWPTADSAKPDNFAAHFAFWARLLAKSNISDSASTSDGLQWLAIRSVVDSMSIEKAQEVMAETTALLLPAKSSMDEETQKALQLWFSCVSKTCHLQNLTTKQIDIFARCPEVTSRMDPTLAVPYLKRFYPHEICQLWMHYWMPQYIAKDKSVKNFKLSTQQLQHAFKKRMKHPDKPQDPRITQFFVAIMTLKDEKLPYKTALPKVMELISALYGPDMAHDLYKRFLVFEQLQIPDPHVVAAVMEAACENYPQQALKYFKANNNVWLSLCPRLPLALIEHGILPRDELFCLLDHNDPLDRVPPEHRENFRNRLSALRIDLVHLIAHAYATQTAFPHRHRFRNVYFCYLWLRDHGASLGPLLSKALVRTAVTGPLENHEWVSTNKLRWVLGLVRQIEGPDVAAQLDHLVWRWRGDVIMQARRRWDQAGLFRRVGPSTVTMARRAGLFDHDAPRWTRWYRKMTMNAGFFAPKCVRRPRFQGAQKGAKKVWGRLDRRCGGKNGWRRPYSPWKWQPTY
;
A
#
# COMPACT_ATOMS: atom_id res chain seq x y z
N MET A 1 -46.71 24.38 4.91
CA MET A 1 -46.81 24.90 3.52
C MET A 1 -46.25 23.90 2.51
N VAL A 2 -45.16 23.18 2.81
CA VAL A 2 -44.63 22.05 2.01
C VAL A 2 -45.61 20.86 1.93
N GLU A 3 -46.27 20.51 3.03
CA GLU A 3 -47.26 19.40 3.06
C GLU A 3 -48.53 19.65 2.24
N ARG A 4 -48.92 20.92 2.02
CA ARG A 4 -50.12 21.27 1.24
C ARG A 4 -49.88 21.36 -0.26
N LEU A 5 -48.61 21.38 -0.71
CA LEU A 5 -48.24 21.40 -2.13
C LEU A 5 -48.06 20.00 -2.73
N LEU A 6 -48.37 18.93 -1.97
CA LEU A 6 -48.12 17.54 -2.35
C LEU A 6 -49.38 16.75 -2.78
N VAL A 7 -50.56 17.37 -2.82
CA VAL A 7 -51.81 16.70 -3.20
C VAL A 7 -52.32 17.28 -4.51
N LEU A 8 -51.84 16.71 -5.62
CA LEU A 8 -52.61 16.64 -6.87
C LEU A 8 -52.84 15.15 -7.12
N GLU A 9 -54.11 14.74 -7.10
CA GLU A 9 -54.57 13.35 -7.17
C GLU A 9 -54.30 12.71 -8.55
N THR A 10 -53.95 13.50 -9.56
CA THR A 10 -53.57 13.02 -10.90
C THR A 10 -52.47 13.89 -11.51
N PRO A 11 -51.45 13.30 -12.16
CA PRO A 11 -50.48 14.06 -12.93
C PRO A 11 -51.18 14.75 -14.12
N PRO A 12 -50.94 16.04 -14.40
CA PRO A 12 -51.44 16.66 -15.62
C PRO A 12 -50.77 16.01 -16.82
N GLU A 13 -51.55 15.53 -17.79
CA GLU A 13 -51.04 15.00 -19.06
C GLU A 13 -50.15 16.04 -19.75
N ILE A 14 -48.86 15.73 -19.88
CA ILE A 14 -47.87 16.60 -20.50
C ILE A 14 -47.96 16.39 -22.02
N GLN A 15 -48.84 17.12 -22.68
CA GLN A 15 -48.88 17.17 -24.15
C GLN A 15 -48.21 18.42 -24.73
N ASP A 16 -47.90 19.43 -23.91
CA ASP A 16 -47.51 20.74 -24.42
C ASP A 16 -46.12 21.21 -23.91
N ILE A 17 -45.12 21.00 -24.77
CA ILE A 17 -43.69 21.33 -24.54
C ILE A 17 -43.49 22.82 -24.29
N ALA A 18 -44.35 23.68 -24.84
CA ALA A 18 -44.27 25.13 -24.67
C ALA A 18 -44.64 25.57 -23.24
N LYS A 19 -45.57 24.87 -22.59
CA LYS A 19 -45.96 25.10 -21.19
C LYS A 19 -44.81 24.79 -20.22
N LEU A 20 -44.06 23.73 -20.51
CA LEU A 20 -42.85 23.32 -19.77
C LEU A 20 -41.72 24.36 -19.90
N GLN A 21 -41.52 24.93 -21.09
CA GLN A 21 -40.53 25.99 -21.30
C GLN A 21 -40.94 27.31 -20.62
N LYS A 22 -42.24 27.62 -20.59
CA LYS A 22 -42.77 28.80 -19.90
C LYS A 22 -42.61 28.70 -18.38
N LEU A 23 -42.85 27.51 -17.80
CA LEU A 23 -42.59 27.23 -16.38
C LEU A 23 -41.10 27.38 -16.02
N ARG A 24 -40.18 26.92 -16.88
CA ARG A 24 -38.73 27.13 -16.69
C ARG A 24 -38.31 28.60 -16.67
N SER A 25 -39.09 29.49 -17.29
CA SER A 25 -38.76 30.92 -17.46
C SER A 25 -39.27 31.83 -16.34
N THR A 26 -40.21 31.38 -15.51
CA THR A 26 -40.75 32.18 -14.40
C THR A 26 -39.97 31.93 -13.11
N GLY A 27 -39.35 32.97 -12.56
CA GLY A 27 -38.61 32.91 -11.31
C GLY A 27 -39.55 32.63 -10.12
N HIS A 28 -39.61 31.37 -9.68
CA HIS A 28 -40.35 30.98 -8.49
C HIS A 28 -39.62 31.42 -7.21
N THR A 29 -40.37 31.89 -6.21
CA THR A 29 -39.87 32.45 -4.95
C THR A 29 -39.18 31.44 -4.04
N ASN A 30 -39.34 30.12 -4.27
CA ASN A 30 -38.61 29.08 -3.56
C ASN A 30 -38.19 27.95 -4.52
N ALA A 31 -36.95 28.02 -5.00
CA ALA A 31 -36.42 27.15 -6.05
C ALA A 31 -36.41 25.65 -5.69
N ALA A 32 -36.45 25.28 -4.41
CA ALA A 32 -36.45 23.89 -3.97
C ALA A 32 -37.81 23.21 -4.18
N LEU A 33 -38.91 23.91 -3.90
CA LEU A 33 -40.28 23.41 -4.11
C LEU A 33 -40.59 23.23 -5.60
N PHE A 34 -40.19 24.21 -6.40
CA PHE A 34 -40.32 24.17 -7.85
C PHE A 34 -39.53 23.02 -8.50
N ARG A 35 -38.32 22.73 -7.99
CA ARG A 35 -37.55 21.56 -8.44
C ARG A 35 -38.25 20.26 -8.05
N LEU A 36 -38.80 20.15 -6.85
CA LEU A 36 -39.50 18.96 -6.36
C LEU A 36 -40.78 18.68 -7.17
N GLU A 37 -41.53 19.73 -7.53
CA GLU A 37 -42.68 19.67 -8.45
C GLU A 37 -42.26 19.22 -9.86
N ILE A 38 -41.18 19.80 -10.39
CA ILE A 38 -40.62 19.39 -11.69
C ILE A 38 -40.13 17.93 -11.66
N TYR A 39 -39.46 17.49 -10.59
CA TYR A 39 -38.96 16.12 -10.45
C TYR A 39 -40.08 15.10 -10.27
N ARG A 40 -41.18 15.47 -9.61
CA ARG A 40 -42.39 14.64 -9.50
C ARG A 40 -43.11 14.47 -10.85
N HIS A 41 -42.96 15.42 -11.78
CA HIS A 41 -43.53 15.38 -13.12
C HIS A 41 -42.62 14.71 -14.18
N LEU A 42 -41.36 14.35 -13.86
CA LEU A 42 -40.35 13.90 -14.83
C LEU A 42 -39.92 12.41 -14.72
N TRP A 43 -40.79 11.48 -14.27
CA TRP A 43 -40.62 9.99 -14.27
C TRP A 43 -39.89 9.30 -13.08
N PRO A 44 -40.10 7.98 -12.89
CA PRO A 44 -41.37 7.25 -12.79
C PRO A 44 -41.63 6.84 -11.34
N THR A 45 -42.91 6.80 -10.96
CA THR A 45 -43.36 6.01 -9.82
C THR A 45 -42.89 4.57 -10.02
N ALA A 46 -41.98 4.09 -9.15
CA ALA A 46 -41.92 2.66 -8.93
C ALA A 46 -43.33 2.23 -8.55
N ASP A 47 -43.93 1.28 -9.26
CA ASP A 47 -45.31 0.79 -9.07
C ASP A 47 -45.62 0.32 -7.62
N SER A 48 -44.64 0.34 -6.72
CA SER A 48 -44.71 -0.10 -5.33
C SER A 48 -44.56 0.99 -4.26
N ALA A 49 -44.25 2.25 -4.61
CA ALA A 49 -43.96 3.28 -3.61
C ALA A 49 -45.15 4.25 -3.45
N LYS A 50 -45.78 4.23 -2.26
CA LYS A 50 -46.82 5.20 -1.88
C LYS A 50 -46.27 6.63 -1.98
N PRO A 51 -47.07 7.61 -2.45
CA PRO A 51 -46.64 9.00 -2.70
C PRO A 51 -46.08 9.73 -1.47
N ASP A 52 -46.30 9.22 -0.27
CA ASP A 52 -45.85 9.83 0.99
C ASP A 52 -44.47 9.33 1.48
N ASN A 53 -43.87 8.33 0.83
CA ASN A 53 -42.63 7.69 1.30
C ASN A 53 -41.37 8.25 0.62
N PHE A 54 -40.94 9.44 1.02
CA PHE A 54 -39.72 10.10 0.54
C PHE A 54 -38.47 9.21 0.65
N ALA A 55 -38.36 8.42 1.73
CA ALA A 55 -37.20 7.57 1.98
C ALA A 55 -37.05 6.47 0.91
N ALA A 56 -38.17 5.87 0.47
CA ALA A 56 -38.16 4.86 -0.58
C ALA A 56 -37.73 5.44 -1.94
N HIS A 57 -38.18 6.65 -2.27
CA HIS A 57 -37.77 7.34 -3.49
C HIS A 57 -36.28 7.70 -3.47
N PHE A 58 -35.78 8.23 -2.36
CA PHE A 58 -34.35 8.53 -2.23
C PHE A 58 -33.47 7.28 -2.25
N ALA A 59 -33.90 6.17 -1.65
CA ALA A 59 -33.16 4.93 -1.71
C ALA A 59 -33.06 4.39 -3.15
N PHE A 60 -34.15 4.48 -3.92
CA PHE A 60 -34.16 4.13 -5.34
C PHE A 60 -33.22 5.03 -6.16
N TRP A 61 -33.32 6.35 -5.98
CA TRP A 61 -32.47 7.33 -6.66
C TRP A 61 -30.99 7.17 -6.33
N ALA A 62 -30.64 6.98 -5.06
CA ALA A 62 -29.26 6.77 -4.64
C ALA A 62 -28.66 5.49 -5.27
N ARG A 63 -29.45 4.41 -5.39
CA ARG A 63 -29.03 3.20 -6.13
C ARG A 63 -28.82 3.46 -7.61
N LEU A 64 -29.73 4.20 -8.25
CA LEU A 64 -29.63 4.54 -9.67
C LEU A 64 -28.38 5.38 -9.95
N LEU A 65 -28.17 6.44 -9.17
CA LEU A 65 -27.02 7.33 -9.28
C LEU A 65 -25.70 6.58 -9.05
N ALA A 66 -25.66 5.69 -8.06
CA ALA A 66 -24.49 4.85 -7.78
C ALA A 66 -24.16 3.89 -8.93
N LYS A 67 -25.16 3.24 -9.54
CA LYS A 67 -24.98 2.36 -10.72
C LYS A 67 -24.42 3.11 -11.92
N SER A 68 -24.86 4.34 -12.12
CA SER A 68 -24.40 5.18 -13.23
C SER A 68 -23.01 5.83 -13.02
N ASN A 69 -22.33 5.58 -11.88
CA ASN A 69 -21.03 6.17 -11.53
C ASN A 69 -21.01 7.71 -11.58
N ILE A 70 -22.15 8.34 -11.29
CA ILE A 70 -22.31 9.78 -11.41
C ILE A 70 -21.71 10.49 -10.20
N SER A 71 -20.74 11.37 -10.47
CA SER A 71 -20.15 12.27 -9.47
C SER A 71 -21.13 13.39 -9.08
N ASP A 72 -20.80 14.15 -8.02
CA ASP A 72 -21.67 15.22 -7.49
C ASP A 72 -22.13 16.28 -8.52
N SER A 73 -21.42 16.42 -9.64
CA SER A 73 -21.68 17.42 -10.69
C SER A 73 -22.24 16.86 -11.99
N ALA A 74 -22.34 15.54 -12.14
CA ALA A 74 -22.85 14.88 -13.33
C ALA A 74 -24.34 14.52 -13.17
N SER A 75 -25.05 14.35 -14.28
CA SER A 75 -26.46 13.91 -14.32
C SER A 75 -26.63 12.60 -15.08
N THR A 76 -27.70 11.87 -14.75
CA THR A 76 -28.15 10.73 -15.56
C THR A 76 -28.64 11.22 -16.92
N SER A 77 -28.89 10.30 -17.86
CA SER A 77 -29.62 10.59 -19.11
C SER A 77 -30.94 11.34 -18.86
N ASP A 78 -31.51 11.10 -17.67
CA ASP A 78 -32.82 11.60 -17.26
C ASP A 78 -32.69 12.89 -16.40
N GLY A 79 -31.48 13.41 -16.24
CA GLY A 79 -31.22 14.67 -15.53
C GLY A 79 -31.12 14.58 -14.00
N LEU A 80 -31.24 13.39 -13.41
CA LEU A 80 -31.13 13.19 -11.95
C LEU A 80 -29.70 13.45 -11.48
N GLN A 81 -29.58 14.24 -10.40
CA GLN A 81 -28.31 14.60 -9.78
C GLN A 81 -28.38 14.49 -8.25
N TRP A 82 -27.23 14.27 -7.59
CA TRP A 82 -27.13 14.31 -6.12
C TRP A 82 -27.57 15.67 -5.53
N LEU A 83 -27.40 16.76 -6.29
CA LEU A 83 -27.85 18.10 -5.90
C LEU A 83 -29.38 18.17 -5.71
N ALA A 84 -30.14 17.40 -6.48
CA ALA A 84 -31.60 17.37 -6.37
C ALA A 84 -32.03 16.78 -5.03
N ILE A 85 -31.48 15.61 -4.67
CA ILE A 85 -31.70 14.94 -3.39
C ILE A 85 -31.37 15.90 -2.24
N ARG A 86 -30.19 16.54 -2.28
CA ARG A 86 -29.76 17.51 -1.29
C ARG A 86 -30.74 18.68 -1.15
N SER A 87 -31.13 19.30 -2.26
CA SER A 87 -32.04 20.45 -2.26
C SER A 87 -33.39 20.13 -1.62
N VAL A 88 -33.88 18.91 -1.80
CA VAL A 88 -35.14 18.47 -1.18
C VAL A 88 -34.95 18.29 0.33
N VAL A 89 -33.89 17.60 0.76
CA VAL A 89 -33.59 17.42 2.19
C VAL A 89 -33.38 18.76 2.89
N ASP A 90 -32.69 19.70 2.26
CA ASP A 90 -32.44 21.06 2.78
C ASP A 90 -33.75 21.87 2.96
N SER A 91 -34.81 21.54 2.22
CA SER A 91 -36.12 22.19 2.34
C SER A 91 -37.03 21.62 3.42
N MET A 92 -36.68 20.47 4.00
CA MET A 92 -37.43 19.81 5.08
C MET A 92 -37.12 20.44 6.44
N SER A 93 -38.03 20.27 7.41
CA SER A 93 -37.72 20.58 8.82
C SER A 93 -36.63 19.63 9.33
N ILE A 94 -35.86 20.07 10.35
CA ILE A 94 -34.75 19.28 10.93
C ILE A 94 -35.22 17.86 11.33
N GLU A 95 -36.36 17.76 12.00
CA GLU A 95 -36.93 16.47 12.46
C GLU A 95 -37.32 15.57 11.29
N LYS A 96 -37.97 16.12 10.27
CA LYS A 96 -38.38 15.34 9.09
C LYS A 96 -37.18 14.96 8.22
N ALA A 97 -36.21 15.84 8.09
CA ALA A 97 -34.95 15.56 7.40
C ALA A 97 -34.21 14.40 8.09
N GLN A 98 -34.11 14.42 9.42
CA GLN A 98 -33.49 13.33 10.19
C GLN A 98 -34.22 12.00 9.99
N GLU A 99 -35.55 12.01 10.01
CA GLU A 99 -36.38 10.83 9.75
C GLU A 99 -36.12 10.24 8.36
N VAL A 100 -36.28 11.07 7.33
CA VAL A 100 -36.10 10.65 5.94
C VAL A 100 -34.67 10.18 5.71
N MET A 101 -33.67 10.83 6.30
CA MET A 101 -32.27 10.41 6.17
C MET A 101 -32.00 9.04 6.81
N ALA A 102 -32.55 8.79 8.01
CA ALA A 102 -32.39 7.53 8.73
C ALA A 102 -33.10 6.39 7.99
N GLU A 103 -34.34 6.60 7.56
CA GLU A 103 -35.13 5.61 6.80
C GLU A 103 -34.51 5.31 5.44
N THR A 104 -34.02 6.33 4.72
CA THR A 104 -33.32 6.12 3.44
C THR A 104 -32.08 5.25 3.64
N THR A 105 -31.31 5.52 4.70
CA THR A 105 -30.11 4.74 5.03
C THR A 105 -30.47 3.29 5.36
N ALA A 106 -31.56 3.06 6.10
CA ALA A 106 -32.07 1.73 6.40
C ALA A 106 -32.54 0.98 5.14
N LEU A 107 -33.21 1.67 4.21
CA LEU A 107 -33.68 1.09 2.95
C LEU A 107 -32.54 0.79 1.96
N LEU A 108 -31.44 1.53 2.02
CA LEU A 108 -30.25 1.28 1.21
C LEU A 108 -29.50 0.01 1.65
N LEU A 109 -29.56 -0.34 2.93
CA LEU A 109 -28.96 -1.56 3.43
C LEU A 109 -29.69 -2.81 2.90
N PRO A 110 -28.97 -3.84 2.44
CA PRO A 110 -29.56 -5.07 1.97
C PRO A 110 -30.11 -5.90 3.15
N ALA A 111 -31.10 -6.73 2.86
CA ALA A 111 -31.67 -7.66 3.84
C ALA A 111 -30.72 -8.82 4.20
N LYS A 112 -29.70 -9.10 3.36
CA LYS A 112 -28.69 -10.15 3.58
C LYS A 112 -27.42 -9.55 4.21
N SER A 113 -26.65 -10.38 4.92
CA SER A 113 -25.42 -9.98 5.63
C SER A 113 -24.23 -9.66 4.72
N SER A 114 -24.28 -10.06 3.44
CA SER A 114 -23.24 -9.77 2.45
C SER A 114 -23.61 -8.51 1.67
N MET A 115 -22.72 -7.52 1.69
CA MET A 115 -22.88 -6.23 1.03
C MET A 115 -22.22 -6.27 -0.35
N ASP A 116 -23.00 -6.14 -1.40
CA ASP A 116 -22.47 -5.98 -2.76
C ASP A 116 -21.71 -4.65 -2.90
N GLU A 117 -20.67 -4.62 -3.74
CA GLU A 117 -19.83 -3.44 -3.98
C GLU A 117 -20.67 -2.20 -4.40
N GLU A 118 -21.70 -2.42 -5.23
CA GLU A 118 -22.65 -1.38 -5.65
C GLU A 118 -23.37 -0.74 -4.45
N THR A 119 -23.74 -1.55 -3.46
CA THR A 119 -24.48 -1.08 -2.28
C THR A 119 -23.57 -0.30 -1.33
N GLN A 120 -22.32 -0.76 -1.16
CA GLN A 120 -21.30 -0.02 -0.40
C GLN A 120 -21.05 1.36 -1.03
N LYS A 121 -20.92 1.40 -2.36
CA LYS A 121 -20.75 2.65 -3.10
C LYS A 121 -21.95 3.57 -2.98
N ALA A 122 -23.17 3.05 -3.09
CA ALA A 122 -24.40 3.83 -2.90
C ALA A 122 -24.48 4.46 -1.52
N LEU A 123 -24.12 3.71 -0.46
CA LEU A 123 -24.08 4.23 0.91
C LEU A 123 -23.02 5.32 1.10
N GLN A 124 -21.81 5.14 0.57
CA GLN A 124 -20.75 6.15 0.66
C GLN A 124 -21.15 7.46 -0.04
N LEU A 125 -21.75 7.37 -1.24
CA LEU A 125 -22.24 8.55 -1.97
C LEU A 125 -23.42 9.20 -1.26
N TRP A 126 -24.33 8.40 -0.70
CA TRP A 126 -25.43 8.88 0.12
C TRP A 126 -24.93 9.66 1.35
N PHE A 127 -23.99 9.11 2.13
CA PHE A 127 -23.39 9.81 3.27
C PHE A 127 -22.62 11.08 2.85
N SER A 128 -22.01 11.09 1.66
CA SER A 128 -21.39 12.29 1.08
C SER A 128 -22.44 13.37 0.72
N CYS A 129 -23.59 12.96 0.19
CA CYS A 129 -24.71 13.87 -0.08
C CYS A 129 -25.26 14.46 1.24
N VAL A 130 -25.52 13.59 2.21
CA VAL A 130 -26.05 13.96 3.53
C VAL A 130 -25.09 14.90 4.26
N SER A 131 -23.78 14.64 4.25
CA SER A 131 -22.78 15.50 4.91
C SER A 131 -22.64 16.90 4.33
N LYS A 132 -23.30 17.17 3.20
CA LYS A 132 -23.35 18.48 2.55
C LYS A 132 -24.69 19.20 2.78
N THR A 133 -25.67 18.60 3.43
CA THR A 133 -26.95 19.25 3.73
C THR A 133 -26.80 20.42 4.68
N CYS A 134 -27.67 21.42 4.60
CA CYS A 134 -27.64 22.61 5.46
C CYS A 134 -27.82 22.24 6.94
N HIS A 135 -28.55 21.16 7.21
CA HIS A 135 -28.83 20.66 8.56
C HIS A 135 -27.59 20.13 9.30
N LEU A 136 -26.55 19.72 8.56
CA LEU A 136 -25.26 19.28 9.11
C LEU A 136 -24.17 20.35 9.01
N GLN A 137 -24.39 21.43 8.24
CA GLN A 137 -23.44 22.54 8.10
C GLN A 137 -23.54 23.56 9.24
N ASN A 138 -24.72 23.70 9.86
CA ASN A 138 -24.93 24.61 10.97
C ASN A 138 -24.55 23.96 12.31
N LEU A 139 -23.31 24.23 12.75
CA LEU A 139 -22.69 23.73 13.99
C LEU A 139 -23.42 24.12 15.30
N THR A 140 -24.42 25.00 15.24
CA THR A 140 -25.13 25.54 16.41
C THR A 140 -26.38 24.75 16.81
N THR A 141 -26.94 23.95 15.90
CA THR A 141 -28.11 23.09 16.17
C THR A 141 -27.65 21.73 16.64
N LYS A 142 -28.34 21.16 17.66
CA LYS A 142 -28.14 19.79 18.16
C LYS A 142 -27.87 18.87 16.98
N GLN A 143 -26.66 18.34 16.90
CA GLN A 143 -26.21 17.58 15.74
C GLN A 143 -27.19 16.44 15.46
N ILE A 144 -27.67 16.37 14.21
CA ILE A 144 -28.55 15.30 13.76
C ILE A 144 -27.79 13.99 13.94
N ASP A 145 -28.37 13.07 14.72
CA ASP A 145 -27.88 11.70 14.83
C ASP A 145 -28.78 10.78 14.01
N ILE A 146 -28.34 10.46 12.80
CA ILE A 146 -29.05 9.56 11.87
C ILE A 146 -29.18 8.16 12.47
N PHE A 147 -28.25 7.75 13.33
CA PHE A 147 -28.19 6.41 13.89
C PHE A 147 -29.11 6.23 15.11
N ALA A 148 -29.49 7.32 15.78
CA ALA A 148 -30.36 7.28 16.96
C ALA A 148 -31.76 6.71 16.66
N ARG A 149 -32.31 7.00 15.47
CA ARG A 149 -33.65 6.56 15.08
C ARG A 149 -33.69 5.14 14.52
N CYS A 150 -32.58 4.64 13.98
CA CYS A 150 -32.52 3.33 13.34
C CYS A 150 -31.31 2.53 13.85
N PRO A 151 -31.37 1.96 15.07
CA PRO A 151 -30.26 1.17 15.63
C PRO A 151 -29.92 -0.07 14.80
N GLU A 152 -30.85 -0.56 13.99
CA GLU A 152 -30.62 -1.66 13.05
C GLU A 152 -29.57 -1.33 11.98
N VAL A 153 -29.47 -0.05 11.56
CA VAL A 153 -28.50 0.41 10.55
C VAL A 153 -27.08 0.16 11.04
N THR A 154 -26.80 0.53 12.29
CA THR A 154 -25.44 0.39 12.85
C THR A 154 -25.06 -1.07 13.06
N SER A 155 -26.05 -1.97 13.25
CA SER A 155 -25.81 -3.42 13.39
C SER A 155 -25.34 -4.12 12.13
N ARG A 156 -25.67 -3.57 10.96
CA ARG A 156 -25.39 -4.17 9.65
C ARG A 156 -24.32 -3.42 8.85
N MET A 157 -23.91 -2.24 9.31
CA MET A 157 -23.04 -1.34 8.57
C MET A 157 -21.67 -1.16 9.24
N ASP A 158 -20.61 -1.27 8.46
CA ASP A 158 -19.27 -0.91 8.89
C ASP A 158 -19.13 0.62 9.04
N PRO A 159 -18.58 1.14 10.15
CA PRO A 159 -18.42 2.58 10.36
C PRO A 159 -17.56 3.26 9.29
N THR A 160 -16.69 2.53 8.58
CA THR A 160 -15.89 3.06 7.46
C THR A 160 -16.76 3.59 6.31
N LEU A 161 -17.97 3.06 6.11
CA LEU A 161 -18.91 3.54 5.08
C LEU A 161 -19.49 4.91 5.41
N ALA A 162 -19.58 5.25 6.70
CA ALA A 162 -20.10 6.53 7.19
C ALA A 162 -19.02 7.61 7.29
N VAL A 163 -17.78 7.35 6.86
CA VAL A 163 -16.66 8.32 6.93
C VAL A 163 -16.99 9.70 6.34
N PRO A 164 -17.64 9.83 5.16
CA PRO A 164 -18.00 11.14 4.61
C PRO A 164 -18.89 11.97 5.54
N TYR A 165 -19.74 11.31 6.31
CA TYR A 165 -20.61 11.90 7.31
C TYR A 165 -19.85 12.21 8.61
N LEU A 166 -19.09 11.23 9.13
CA LEU A 166 -18.33 11.36 10.37
C LEU A 166 -17.26 12.47 10.31
N LYS A 167 -16.70 12.77 9.13
CA LYS A 167 -15.73 13.88 8.94
C LYS A 167 -16.24 15.26 9.35
N ARG A 168 -17.57 15.44 9.51
CA ARG A 168 -18.17 16.70 9.97
C ARG A 168 -18.17 16.89 11.48
N PHE A 169 -17.95 15.82 12.23
CA PHE A 169 -18.02 15.81 13.68
C PHE A 169 -16.64 16.03 14.30
N TYR A 170 -16.61 16.54 15.53
CA TYR A 170 -15.39 16.59 16.31
C TYR A 170 -14.95 15.18 16.72
N PRO A 171 -13.65 14.92 16.93
CA PRO A 171 -13.18 13.57 17.25
C PRO A 171 -13.87 12.94 18.47
N HIS A 172 -14.27 13.75 19.44
CA HIS A 172 -14.94 13.28 20.66
C HIS A 172 -16.36 12.81 20.42
N GLU A 173 -17.07 13.46 19.50
CA GLU A 173 -18.40 13.08 19.05
C GLU A 173 -18.32 11.79 18.24
N ILE A 174 -17.35 11.68 17.33
CA ILE A 174 -17.13 10.45 16.55
C ILE A 174 -16.82 9.27 17.50
N CYS A 175 -15.95 9.47 18.50
CA CYS A 175 -15.64 8.44 19.48
C CYS A 175 -16.88 8.06 20.31
N GLN A 176 -17.70 9.03 20.73
CA GLN A 176 -18.94 8.76 21.46
C GLN A 176 -19.96 7.98 20.62
N LEU A 177 -20.17 8.36 19.35
CA LEU A 177 -21.02 7.64 18.41
C LEU A 177 -20.50 6.21 18.19
N TRP A 178 -19.18 6.07 18.01
CA TRP A 178 -18.52 4.78 17.87
C TRP A 178 -18.73 3.88 19.08
N MET A 179 -18.51 4.41 20.29
CA MET A 179 -18.73 3.70 21.56
C MET A 179 -20.20 3.35 21.80
N HIS A 180 -21.13 4.21 21.37
CA HIS A 180 -22.56 4.00 21.63
C HIS A 180 -23.17 2.96 20.69
N TYR A 181 -22.85 3.02 19.39
CA TYR A 181 -23.52 2.21 18.39
C TYR A 181 -22.74 0.95 17.98
N TRP A 182 -21.44 1.07 17.70
CA TRP A 182 -20.66 -0.03 17.08
C TRP A 182 -19.88 -0.86 18.10
N MET A 183 -19.29 -0.24 19.12
CA MET A 183 -18.52 -0.96 20.13
C MET A 183 -19.30 -2.10 20.83
N PRO A 184 -20.57 -1.93 21.24
CA PRO A 184 -21.31 -3.00 21.90
C PRO A 184 -21.48 -4.23 20.99
N GLN A 185 -21.58 -4.02 19.68
CA GLN A 185 -21.75 -5.07 18.70
C GLN A 185 -20.46 -5.85 18.45
N TYR A 186 -19.31 -5.17 18.43
CA TYR A 186 -18.01 -5.82 18.35
C TYR A 186 -17.76 -6.69 19.58
N ILE A 187 -18.07 -6.16 20.76
CA ILE A 187 -18.00 -6.92 22.02
C ILE A 187 -18.93 -8.14 21.97
N ALA A 188 -20.14 -8.00 21.43
CA ALA A 188 -21.08 -9.10 21.27
C ALA A 188 -20.60 -10.15 20.26
N LYS A 189 -19.92 -9.76 19.18
CA LYS A 189 -19.32 -10.69 18.21
C LYS A 189 -18.17 -11.51 18.82
N ASP A 190 -17.40 -10.92 19.72
CA ASP A 190 -16.28 -11.60 20.38
C ASP A 190 -16.71 -12.55 21.52
N LYS A 191 -17.93 -12.40 22.07
CA LYS A 191 -18.46 -13.21 23.19
C LYS A 191 -19.62 -14.09 22.73
N SER A 192 -19.52 -15.40 22.94
CA SER A 192 -20.68 -16.32 22.82
C SER A 192 -21.71 -16.07 23.95
N VAL A 193 -22.56 -15.06 23.76
CA VAL A 193 -23.92 -14.85 24.29
C VAL A 193 -24.16 -14.78 25.82
N LYS A 194 -23.33 -15.30 26.73
CA LYS A 194 -23.84 -15.54 28.10
C LYS A 194 -23.67 -14.49 29.19
N ASN A 195 -22.89 -13.42 29.06
CA ASN A 195 -22.78 -12.41 30.14
C ASN A 195 -22.34 -11.02 29.64
N PHE A 196 -23.27 -10.25 29.07
CA PHE A 196 -23.06 -8.80 28.90
C PHE A 196 -24.24 -8.01 29.46
N LYS A 197 -24.24 -7.83 30.78
CA LYS A 197 -25.01 -6.80 31.48
C LYS A 197 -24.05 -5.77 32.09
N LEU A 198 -23.13 -5.25 31.28
CA LEU A 198 -22.43 -4.02 31.64
C LEU A 198 -23.24 -2.89 31.02
N SER A 199 -23.75 -1.99 31.86
CA SER A 199 -24.53 -0.85 31.37
C SER A 199 -23.63 0.01 30.48
N THR A 200 -24.09 0.41 29.30
CA THR A 200 -23.41 1.42 28.46
C THR A 200 -23.01 2.65 29.27
N GLN A 201 -23.73 2.97 30.35
CA GLN A 201 -23.41 4.03 31.29
C GLN A 201 -22.16 3.74 32.14
N GLN A 202 -21.91 2.49 32.52
CA GLN A 202 -20.69 2.08 33.26
C GLN A 202 -19.45 2.23 32.37
N LEU A 203 -19.53 1.81 31.11
CA LEU A 203 -18.46 2.03 30.12
C LEU A 203 -18.20 3.51 29.88
N GLN A 204 -19.25 4.32 29.73
CA GLN A 204 -19.12 5.76 29.60
C GLN A 204 -18.52 6.42 30.86
N HIS A 205 -18.86 5.92 32.05
CA HIS A 205 -18.29 6.41 33.30
C HIS A 205 -16.80 6.08 33.41
N ALA A 206 -16.40 4.85 33.11
CA ALA A 206 -15.00 4.42 33.10
C ALA A 206 -14.18 5.20 32.07
N PHE A 207 -14.73 5.39 30.86
CA PHE A 207 -14.14 6.22 29.81
C PHE A 207 -13.93 7.67 30.29
N LYS A 208 -14.97 8.30 30.86
CA LYS A 208 -14.89 9.67 31.40
C LYS A 208 -13.85 9.77 32.53
N LYS A 209 -13.73 8.75 33.38
CA LYS A 209 -12.74 8.69 34.46
C LYS A 209 -11.32 8.66 33.89
N ARG A 210 -11.06 7.82 32.89
CA ARG A 210 -9.73 7.71 32.26
C ARG A 210 -9.37 8.94 31.41
N MET A 211 -10.35 9.56 30.76
CA MET A 211 -10.15 10.83 30.03
C MET A 211 -9.70 12.01 30.90
N LYS A 212 -9.96 11.99 32.22
CA LYS A 212 -9.48 13.03 33.15
C LYS A 212 -7.97 12.93 33.43
N HIS A 213 -7.38 11.76 33.20
CA HIS A 213 -5.95 11.50 33.41
C HIS A 213 -5.36 10.83 32.16
N PRO A 214 -5.24 11.56 31.03
CA PRO A 214 -4.60 11.00 29.85
C PRO A 214 -3.11 10.78 30.16
N ASP A 215 -2.64 9.55 29.99
CA ASP A 215 -1.28 9.14 30.38
C ASP A 215 -0.17 9.97 29.67
N LYS A 216 -0.47 10.70 28.56
CA LYS A 216 0.37 11.76 27.92
C LYS A 216 -0.46 12.74 27.05
N PRO A 217 -0.10 14.04 26.97
CA PRO A 217 -0.70 14.99 26.01
C PRO A 217 -0.28 14.63 24.59
N GLN A 218 -1.23 14.25 23.75
CA GLN A 218 -1.02 13.88 22.34
C GLN A 218 -2.26 14.27 21.53
N ASP A 219 -2.23 13.99 20.22
CA ASP A 219 -3.28 14.38 19.30
C ASP A 219 -4.66 13.91 19.82
N PRO A 220 -5.62 14.84 20.00
CA PRO A 220 -6.95 14.52 20.51
C PRO A 220 -7.70 13.55 19.59
N ARG A 221 -7.36 13.51 18.29
CA ARG A 221 -8.01 12.67 17.27
C ARG A 221 -7.87 11.18 17.54
N ILE A 222 -6.73 10.74 18.06
CA ILE A 222 -6.43 9.33 18.33
C ILE A 222 -6.55 8.99 19.82
N THR A 223 -6.34 9.97 20.71
CA THR A 223 -6.29 9.74 22.16
C THR A 223 -7.60 9.20 22.70
N GLN A 224 -8.74 9.69 22.19
CA GLN A 224 -10.05 9.25 22.65
C GLN A 224 -10.34 7.79 22.25
N PHE A 225 -10.01 7.39 21.02
CA PHE A 225 -10.18 6.00 20.58
C PHE A 225 -9.23 5.05 21.32
N PHE A 226 -8.00 5.49 21.58
CA PHE A 226 -7.06 4.74 22.41
C PHE A 226 -7.61 4.51 23.82
N VAL A 227 -8.08 5.57 24.50
CA VAL A 227 -8.68 5.47 25.84
C VAL A 227 -9.91 4.57 25.83
N ALA A 228 -10.73 4.59 24.77
CA ALA A 228 -11.90 3.73 24.63
C ALA A 228 -11.52 2.23 24.60
N ILE A 229 -10.53 1.85 23.79
CA ILE A 229 -10.03 0.46 23.75
C ILE A 229 -9.35 0.07 25.07
N MET A 230 -8.59 0.97 25.67
CA MET A 230 -7.95 0.73 26.97
C MET A 230 -8.96 0.53 28.09
N THR A 231 -10.08 1.27 28.06
CA THR A 231 -11.19 1.06 28.99
C THR A 231 -11.74 -0.37 28.87
N LEU A 232 -11.84 -0.92 27.64
CA LEU A 232 -12.26 -2.31 27.45
C LEU A 232 -11.25 -3.31 28.02
N LYS A 233 -9.94 -3.03 27.88
CA LYS A 233 -8.88 -3.86 28.45
C LYS A 233 -8.94 -3.88 29.99
N ASP A 234 -9.06 -2.71 30.62
CA ASP A 234 -9.12 -2.58 32.09
C ASP A 234 -10.33 -3.34 32.68
N GLU A 235 -11.49 -3.20 32.03
CA GLU A 235 -12.74 -3.86 32.42
C GLU A 235 -12.80 -5.35 32.01
N LYS A 236 -11.69 -5.91 31.49
CA LYS A 236 -11.56 -7.31 31.03
C LYS A 236 -12.64 -7.70 30.00
N LEU A 237 -13.01 -6.76 29.15
CA LEU A 237 -13.93 -6.97 28.04
C LEU A 237 -13.18 -7.37 26.77
N PRO A 238 -13.84 -8.12 25.86
CA PRO A 238 -13.21 -8.49 24.61
C PRO A 238 -13.06 -7.25 23.72
N TYR A 239 -11.91 -7.14 23.07
CA TYR A 239 -11.57 -6.02 22.19
C TYR A 239 -10.97 -6.50 20.86
N LYS A 240 -11.06 -7.80 20.55
CA LYS A 240 -10.37 -8.43 19.42
C LYS A 240 -10.92 -7.96 18.08
N THR A 241 -12.24 -7.79 17.96
CA THR A 241 -12.88 -7.20 16.76
C THR A 241 -12.95 -5.68 16.79
N ALA A 242 -13.09 -5.09 17.98
CA ALA A 242 -13.18 -3.64 18.13
C ALA A 242 -11.87 -2.94 17.72
N LEU A 243 -10.71 -3.51 18.09
CA LEU A 243 -9.40 -2.91 17.82
C LEU A 243 -9.08 -2.77 16.32
N PRO A 244 -9.17 -3.82 15.47
CA PRO A 244 -9.00 -3.68 14.02
C PRO A 244 -9.97 -2.68 13.40
N LYS A 245 -11.24 -2.67 13.83
CA LYS A 245 -12.27 -1.77 13.27
C LYS A 245 -12.01 -0.30 13.61
N VAL A 246 -11.46 0.00 14.79
CA VAL A 246 -10.98 1.36 15.11
C VAL A 246 -9.84 1.76 14.21
N MET A 247 -8.90 0.85 13.95
CA MET A 247 -7.73 1.14 13.10
C MET A 247 -8.15 1.44 11.66
N GLU A 248 -9.06 0.65 11.09
CA GLU A 248 -9.66 0.89 9.78
C GLU A 248 -10.39 2.24 9.74
N LEU A 249 -11.20 2.55 10.76
CA LEU A 249 -11.93 3.81 10.85
C LEU A 249 -10.99 5.02 10.93
N ILE A 250 -9.95 4.96 11.76
CA ILE A 250 -8.95 6.03 11.91
C ILE A 250 -8.17 6.23 10.62
N SER A 251 -7.77 5.14 9.96
CA SER A 251 -7.11 5.18 8.65
C SER A 251 -7.99 5.88 7.61
N ALA A 252 -9.29 5.56 7.57
CA ALA A 252 -10.22 6.18 6.63
C ALA A 252 -10.58 7.65 6.97
N LEU A 253 -10.65 8.01 8.25
CA LEU A 253 -10.99 9.37 8.70
C LEU A 253 -9.82 10.35 8.55
N TYR A 254 -8.65 9.98 9.07
CA TYR A 254 -7.52 10.89 9.27
C TYR A 254 -6.27 10.51 8.47
N GLY A 255 -6.34 9.40 7.73
CA GLY A 255 -5.24 8.92 6.91
C GLY A 255 -4.31 7.94 7.63
N PRO A 256 -3.36 7.38 6.87
CA PRO A 256 -2.51 6.29 7.34
C PRO A 256 -1.50 6.70 8.41
N ASP A 257 -1.01 7.94 8.41
CA ASP A 257 -0.04 8.43 9.41
C ASP A 257 -0.65 8.41 10.82
N MET A 258 -1.90 8.83 10.95
CA MET A 258 -2.62 8.81 12.24
C MET A 258 -2.94 7.38 12.70
N ALA A 259 -3.25 6.49 11.76
CA ALA A 259 -3.39 5.07 12.06
C ALA A 259 -2.06 4.47 12.55
N HIS A 260 -0.93 4.82 11.94
CA HIS A 260 0.40 4.41 12.37
C HIS A 260 0.75 4.91 13.77
N ASP A 261 0.42 6.15 14.11
CA ASP A 261 0.62 6.69 15.46
C ASP A 261 -0.22 5.96 16.52
N LEU A 262 -1.47 5.64 16.19
CA LEU A 262 -2.33 4.84 17.05
C LEU A 262 -1.79 3.41 17.22
N TYR A 263 -1.34 2.79 16.12
CA TYR A 263 -0.72 1.46 16.12
C TYR A 263 0.51 1.41 17.03
N LYS A 264 1.42 2.37 16.86
CA LYS A 264 2.61 2.55 17.69
C LYS A 264 2.23 2.64 19.17
N ARG A 265 1.11 3.29 19.49
CA ARG A 265 0.65 3.44 20.87
C ARG A 265 0.23 2.11 21.48
N PHE A 266 -0.56 1.32 20.75
CA PHE A 266 -0.99 0.00 21.20
C PHE A 266 0.18 -0.98 21.34
N LEU A 267 1.13 -0.96 20.41
CA LEU A 267 2.27 -1.87 20.43
C LEU A 267 3.33 -1.48 21.49
N VAL A 268 3.73 -0.21 21.55
CA VAL A 268 4.86 0.25 22.37
C VAL A 268 4.47 0.45 23.83
N PHE A 269 3.30 1.01 24.11
CA PHE A 269 2.92 1.33 25.50
C PHE A 269 2.17 0.19 26.18
N GLU A 270 1.38 -0.58 25.43
CA GLU A 270 0.39 -1.49 26.01
C GLU A 270 0.55 -2.95 25.58
N GLN A 271 1.52 -3.23 24.71
CA GLN A 271 1.85 -4.56 24.17
C GLN A 271 0.63 -5.31 23.60
N LEU A 272 -0.34 -4.57 23.07
CA LEU A 272 -1.53 -5.15 22.47
C LEU A 272 -1.24 -5.56 21.03
N GLN A 273 -1.26 -6.86 20.76
CA GLN A 273 -1.18 -7.38 19.40
C GLN A 273 -2.56 -7.28 18.73
N ILE A 274 -2.59 -6.69 17.54
CA ILE A 274 -3.80 -6.62 16.72
C ILE A 274 -4.02 -8.01 16.10
N PRO A 275 -5.22 -8.62 16.27
CA PRO A 275 -5.46 -9.98 15.80
C PRO A 275 -5.49 -10.11 14.27
N ASP A 276 -5.98 -9.08 13.57
CA ASP A 276 -6.17 -9.11 12.12
C ASP A 276 -4.89 -8.67 11.38
N PRO A 277 -4.24 -9.57 10.60
CA PRO A 277 -3.01 -9.25 9.88
C PRO A 277 -3.23 -8.26 8.72
N HIS A 278 -4.42 -8.20 8.12
CA HIS A 278 -4.69 -7.32 6.97
C HIS A 278 -4.69 -5.85 7.37
N VAL A 279 -5.29 -5.52 8.51
CA VAL A 279 -5.35 -4.14 9.02
C VAL A 279 -3.95 -3.65 9.41
N VAL A 280 -3.17 -4.51 10.07
CA VAL A 280 -1.77 -4.19 10.40
C VAL A 280 -0.95 -4.00 9.13
N ALA A 281 -1.12 -4.88 8.15
CA ALA A 281 -0.44 -4.79 6.88
C ALA A 281 -0.75 -3.49 6.12
N ALA A 282 -2.03 -3.08 6.07
CA ALA A 282 -2.45 -1.85 5.40
C ALA A 282 -1.85 -0.60 6.05
N VAL A 283 -1.85 -0.54 7.39
CA VAL A 283 -1.24 0.58 8.14
C VAL A 283 0.27 0.61 7.89
N MET A 284 0.92 -0.56 7.92
CA MET A 284 2.36 -0.66 7.67
C MET A 284 2.72 -0.29 6.23
N GLU A 285 1.96 -0.76 5.25
CA GLU A 285 2.17 -0.47 3.83
C GLU A 285 2.12 1.03 3.55
N ALA A 286 1.17 1.73 4.16
CA ALA A 286 1.06 3.16 4.04
C ALA A 286 2.16 3.92 4.82
N ALA A 287 2.61 3.38 5.95
CA ALA A 287 3.74 3.94 6.70
C ALA A 287 5.12 3.72 6.03
N CYS A 288 5.23 2.85 5.02
CA CYS A 288 6.50 2.55 4.36
C CYS A 288 7.10 3.75 3.62
N GLU A 289 6.26 4.66 3.10
CA GLU A 289 6.71 5.85 2.37
C GLU A 289 7.40 6.86 3.30
N ASN A 290 6.84 7.07 4.49
CA ASN A 290 7.30 8.10 5.43
C ASN A 290 8.29 7.55 6.47
N TYR A 291 8.08 6.31 6.94
CA TYR A 291 8.78 5.75 8.11
C TYR A 291 9.23 4.29 7.91
N PRO A 292 10.05 3.98 6.89
CA PRO A 292 10.44 2.60 6.53
C PRO A 292 11.17 1.85 7.65
N GLN A 293 12.00 2.52 8.46
CA GLN A 293 12.68 1.90 9.60
C GLN A 293 11.72 1.47 10.71
N GLN A 294 10.68 2.25 10.95
CA GLN A 294 9.67 1.94 11.98
C GLN A 294 8.78 0.81 11.48
N ALA A 295 8.35 0.85 10.21
CA ALA A 295 7.62 -0.23 9.56
C ALA A 295 8.37 -1.57 9.66
N LEU A 296 9.70 -1.59 9.45
CA LEU A 296 10.51 -2.79 9.64
C LEU A 296 10.52 -3.30 11.09
N LYS A 297 10.64 -2.41 12.08
CA LYS A 297 10.59 -2.80 13.50
C LYS A 297 9.24 -3.43 13.84
N TYR A 298 8.15 -2.90 13.30
CA TYR A 298 6.81 -3.44 13.49
C TYR A 298 6.60 -4.75 12.76
N PHE A 299 7.11 -4.89 11.53
CA PHE A 299 7.10 -6.16 10.83
C PHE A 299 7.78 -7.26 11.63
N LYS A 300 8.98 -6.99 12.16
CA LYS A 300 9.72 -7.95 13.01
C LYS A 300 9.03 -8.24 14.35
N ALA A 301 8.20 -7.31 14.85
CA ALA A 301 7.46 -7.48 16.11
C ALA A 301 6.17 -8.30 15.95
N ASN A 302 5.56 -8.31 14.76
CA ASN A 302 4.34 -9.08 14.48
C ASN A 302 4.64 -10.32 13.65
N ASN A 303 4.60 -11.48 14.29
CA ASN A 303 4.79 -12.75 13.57
C ASN A 303 3.62 -13.13 12.64
N ASN A 304 2.49 -12.43 12.74
CA ASN A 304 1.26 -12.75 12.00
C ASN A 304 1.13 -12.00 10.67
N VAL A 305 1.99 -11.01 10.39
CA VAL A 305 1.95 -10.22 9.15
C VAL A 305 2.89 -10.83 8.11
N TRP A 306 2.41 -11.00 6.89
CA TRP A 306 3.18 -11.59 5.80
C TRP A 306 3.67 -10.52 4.83
N LEU A 307 4.82 -10.77 4.21
CA LEU A 307 5.39 -9.83 3.24
C LEU A 307 4.52 -9.70 1.98
N SER A 308 3.73 -10.74 1.65
CA SER A 308 2.74 -10.74 0.58
C SER A 308 1.66 -9.67 0.78
N LEU A 309 1.35 -9.31 2.02
CA LEU A 309 0.40 -8.24 2.37
C LEU A 309 1.06 -6.85 2.43
N CYS A 310 2.40 -6.76 2.41
CA CYS A 310 3.15 -5.50 2.49
C CYS A 310 4.26 -5.42 1.43
N PRO A 311 3.93 -5.48 0.12
CA PRO A 311 4.95 -5.51 -0.94
C PRO A 311 5.79 -4.23 -1.01
N ARG A 312 5.27 -3.09 -0.55
CA ARG A 312 6.02 -1.81 -0.53
C ARG A 312 7.13 -1.77 0.51
N LEU A 313 7.05 -2.56 1.58
CA LEU A 313 8.07 -2.58 2.64
C LEU A 313 9.47 -2.89 2.12
N PRO A 314 9.73 -4.01 1.41
CA PRO A 314 11.06 -4.29 0.88
C PRO A 314 11.51 -3.25 -0.15
N LEU A 315 10.60 -2.66 -0.92
CA LEU A 315 10.92 -1.64 -1.92
C LEU A 315 11.41 -0.36 -1.24
N ALA A 316 10.67 0.16 -0.26
CA ALA A 316 11.05 1.33 0.51
C ALA A 316 12.38 1.11 1.25
N LEU A 317 12.60 -0.08 1.82
CA LEU A 317 13.87 -0.41 2.50
C LEU A 317 15.07 -0.38 1.55
N ILE A 318 14.88 -0.80 0.29
CA ILE A 318 15.91 -0.73 -0.75
C ILE A 318 16.16 0.71 -1.14
N GLU A 319 15.11 1.49 -1.45
CA GLU A 319 15.21 2.88 -1.88
C GLU A 319 15.99 3.73 -0.85
N HIS A 320 15.64 3.59 0.43
CA HIS A 320 16.31 4.30 1.52
C HIS A 320 17.65 3.67 1.94
N GLY A 321 18.05 2.52 1.39
CA GLY A 321 19.33 1.86 1.68
C GLY A 321 19.48 1.41 3.15
N ILE A 322 18.37 1.13 3.83
CA ILE A 322 18.33 0.87 5.28
C ILE A 322 18.84 -0.52 5.63
N LEU A 323 18.55 -1.50 4.78
CA LEU A 323 18.75 -2.92 5.09
C LEU A 323 19.77 -3.55 4.12
N PRO A 324 20.77 -4.31 4.62
CA PRO A 324 21.63 -5.08 3.73
C PRO A 324 20.82 -6.16 3.02
N ARG A 325 21.27 -6.53 1.82
CA ARG A 325 20.62 -7.54 0.97
C ARG A 325 20.30 -8.83 1.73
N ASP A 326 21.25 -9.34 2.52
CA ASP A 326 21.08 -10.64 3.18
C ASP A 326 19.94 -10.61 4.20
N GLU A 327 19.82 -9.53 4.98
CA GLU A 327 18.69 -9.35 5.89
C GLU A 327 17.36 -9.17 5.17
N LEU A 328 17.35 -8.50 4.00
CA LEU A 328 16.14 -8.36 3.20
C LEU A 328 15.62 -9.70 2.70
N PHE A 329 16.51 -10.60 2.28
CA PHE A 329 16.11 -11.94 1.87
C PHE A 329 15.74 -12.84 3.05
N CYS A 330 16.27 -12.59 4.26
CA CYS A 330 15.73 -13.20 5.47
C CYS A 330 14.28 -12.78 5.74
N LEU A 331 13.87 -11.55 5.40
CA LEU A 331 12.47 -11.13 5.52
C LEU A 331 11.56 -11.85 4.53
N LEU A 332 12.05 -12.16 3.33
CA LEU A 332 11.29 -12.95 2.36
C LEU A 332 10.99 -14.34 2.92
N ASP A 333 11.91 -14.93 3.69
CA ASP A 333 11.74 -16.25 4.31
C ASP A 333 10.95 -16.23 5.63
N HIS A 334 10.35 -15.09 6.01
CA HIS A 334 9.65 -14.93 7.29
C HIS A 334 8.16 -15.34 7.22
N ASN A 335 7.78 -16.33 8.04
CA ASN A 335 6.44 -16.64 8.57
C ASN A 335 5.21 -16.61 7.63
N ASP A 336 5.37 -16.75 6.31
CA ASP A 336 4.23 -17.00 5.42
C ASP A 336 3.81 -18.49 5.51
N PRO A 337 2.60 -18.81 6.01
CA PRO A 337 2.12 -20.19 6.16
C PRO A 337 1.94 -20.90 4.82
N LEU A 338 1.82 -20.17 3.70
CA LEU A 338 1.64 -20.74 2.37
C LEU A 338 2.97 -21.06 1.67
N ASP A 339 4.05 -20.35 2.02
CA ASP A 339 5.28 -20.33 1.22
C ASP A 339 6.58 -20.63 2.02
N ARG A 340 6.48 -21.06 3.29
CA ARG A 340 7.67 -21.38 4.10
C ARG A 340 8.25 -22.75 3.71
N VAL A 341 9.31 -22.73 2.90
CA VAL A 341 10.05 -23.94 2.51
C VAL A 341 11.52 -23.84 2.96
N PRO A 342 11.94 -24.67 3.95
CA PRO A 342 13.34 -24.78 4.34
C PRO A 342 14.23 -25.10 3.14
N PRO A 343 15.50 -24.62 3.10
CA PRO A 343 16.40 -24.82 1.97
C PRO A 343 16.51 -26.27 1.48
N GLU A 344 16.50 -27.22 2.40
CA GLU A 344 16.61 -28.66 2.15
C GLU A 344 15.39 -29.24 1.41
N HIS A 345 14.26 -28.55 1.44
CA HIS A 345 13.00 -28.98 0.84
C HIS A 345 12.60 -28.16 -0.40
N ARG A 346 13.43 -27.20 -0.83
CA ARG A 346 13.16 -26.34 -2.00
C ARG A 346 13.25 -27.09 -3.33
N GLU A 347 13.96 -28.22 -3.38
CA GLU A 347 14.09 -29.06 -4.59
C GLU A 347 12.79 -29.82 -4.93
N ASN A 348 11.82 -29.91 -3.99
CA ASN A 348 10.57 -30.64 -4.21
C ASN A 348 9.59 -29.81 -5.07
N PHE A 349 9.11 -30.39 -6.18
CA PHE A 349 8.15 -29.76 -7.10
C PHE A 349 6.81 -29.33 -6.47
N ARG A 350 6.47 -29.86 -5.29
CA ARG A 350 5.27 -29.48 -4.52
C ARG A 350 5.45 -28.19 -3.70
N ASN A 351 6.69 -27.71 -3.57
CA ASN A 351 7.07 -26.56 -2.76
C ASN A 351 7.40 -25.35 -3.66
N ARG A 352 6.56 -25.10 -4.67
CA ARG A 352 6.72 -23.97 -5.60
C ARG A 352 6.29 -22.68 -4.91
N LEU A 353 7.05 -21.62 -5.14
CA LEU A 353 6.72 -20.28 -4.68
C LEU A 353 5.41 -19.78 -5.29
N SER A 354 4.61 -19.06 -4.51
CA SER A 354 3.46 -18.31 -5.03
C SER A 354 3.85 -17.30 -6.11
N ALA A 355 2.93 -17.05 -7.05
CA ALA A 355 3.13 -16.07 -8.12
C ALA A 355 3.41 -14.66 -7.57
N LEU A 356 2.67 -14.25 -6.53
CA LEU A 356 2.87 -12.96 -5.86
C LEU A 356 4.28 -12.78 -5.33
N ARG A 357 4.87 -13.83 -4.77
CA ARG A 357 6.24 -13.77 -4.25
C ARG A 357 7.28 -13.74 -5.35
N ILE A 358 7.06 -14.46 -6.45
CA ILE A 358 7.87 -14.37 -7.65
C ILE A 358 7.85 -12.93 -8.16
N ASP A 359 6.68 -12.33 -8.33
CA ASP A 359 6.51 -10.95 -8.79
C ASP A 359 7.17 -9.94 -7.85
N LEU A 360 7.06 -10.14 -6.54
CA LEU A 360 7.74 -9.31 -5.54
C LEU A 360 9.26 -9.34 -5.69
N VAL A 361 9.87 -10.51 -5.94
CA VAL A 361 11.31 -10.59 -6.18
C VAL A 361 11.72 -9.90 -7.49
N HIS A 362 10.86 -9.94 -8.51
CA HIS A 362 11.09 -9.17 -9.73
C HIS A 362 11.02 -7.66 -9.48
N LEU A 363 10.10 -7.19 -8.64
CA LEU A 363 10.02 -5.79 -8.20
C LEU A 363 11.25 -5.38 -7.37
N ILE A 364 11.70 -6.23 -6.45
CA ILE A 364 12.94 -6.04 -5.67
C ILE A 364 14.16 -5.92 -6.59
N ALA A 365 14.25 -6.78 -7.60
CA ALA A 365 15.32 -6.72 -8.59
C ALA A 365 15.31 -5.39 -9.36
N HIS A 366 14.12 -4.91 -9.73
CA HIS A 366 13.96 -3.61 -10.36
C HIS A 366 14.39 -2.46 -9.44
N ALA A 367 13.95 -2.47 -8.17
CA ALA A 367 14.32 -1.47 -7.17
C ALA A 367 15.84 -1.39 -6.94
N TYR A 368 16.54 -2.54 -6.87
CA TYR A 368 17.99 -2.56 -6.79
C TYR A 368 18.67 -1.98 -8.04
N ALA A 369 18.06 -2.12 -9.21
CA ALA A 369 18.60 -1.59 -10.45
C ALA A 369 18.43 -0.06 -10.57
N THR A 370 17.31 0.47 -10.07
CA THR A 370 16.99 1.91 -10.12
C THR A 370 17.68 2.72 -9.04
N GLN A 371 18.09 2.09 -7.94
CA GLN A 371 18.77 2.76 -6.84
C GLN A 371 19.98 3.60 -7.29
N THR A 372 20.13 4.80 -6.74
CA THR A 372 21.27 5.70 -7.06
C THR A 372 22.33 5.73 -5.96
N ALA A 373 21.96 5.35 -4.74
CA ALA A 373 22.84 5.40 -3.56
C ALA A 373 24.08 4.48 -3.66
N PHE A 374 24.03 3.43 -4.50
CA PHE A 374 25.13 2.47 -4.62
C PHE A 374 25.77 2.43 -6.03
N PRO A 375 27.07 2.12 -6.12
CA PRO A 375 27.74 1.92 -7.40
C PRO A 375 27.10 0.82 -8.25
N HIS A 376 27.16 0.95 -9.58
CA HIS A 376 26.58 -0.02 -10.53
C HIS A 376 27.00 -1.47 -10.27
N ARG A 377 28.27 -1.70 -9.89
CA ARG A 377 28.77 -3.04 -9.54
C ARG A 377 28.03 -3.66 -8.36
N HIS A 378 27.68 -2.86 -7.36
CA HIS A 378 26.93 -3.31 -6.19
C HIS A 378 25.49 -3.63 -6.58
N ARG A 379 24.85 -2.73 -7.35
CA ARG A 379 23.50 -2.94 -7.89
C ARG A 379 23.40 -4.21 -8.72
N PHE A 380 24.30 -4.40 -9.68
CA PHE A 380 24.37 -5.62 -10.48
C PHE A 380 24.49 -6.89 -9.63
N ARG A 381 25.30 -6.85 -8.56
CA ARG A 381 25.45 -8.01 -7.65
C ARG A 381 24.15 -8.31 -6.89
N ASN A 382 23.38 -7.31 -6.51
CA ASN A 382 22.10 -7.50 -5.84
C ASN A 382 21.03 -8.03 -6.81
N VAL A 383 20.94 -7.49 -8.03
CA VAL A 383 20.04 -8.01 -9.06
C VAL A 383 20.41 -9.45 -9.45
N TYR A 384 21.71 -9.73 -9.62
CA TYR A 384 22.21 -11.09 -9.88
C TYR A 384 21.86 -12.07 -8.75
N PHE A 385 21.85 -11.59 -7.51
CA PHE A 385 21.40 -12.41 -6.38
C PHE A 385 19.90 -12.73 -6.47
N CYS A 386 19.06 -11.79 -6.89
CA CYS A 386 17.63 -12.05 -7.13
C CYS A 386 17.44 -13.14 -8.20
N TYR A 387 18.23 -13.09 -9.27
CA TYR A 387 18.25 -14.14 -10.31
C TYR A 387 18.65 -15.51 -9.74
N LEU A 388 19.72 -15.59 -8.94
CA LEU A 388 20.12 -16.85 -8.31
C LEU A 388 19.03 -17.37 -7.39
N TRP A 389 18.45 -16.51 -6.57
CA TRP A 389 17.37 -16.88 -5.65
C TRP A 389 16.17 -17.47 -6.40
N LEU A 390 15.71 -16.84 -7.48
CA LEU A 390 14.60 -17.37 -8.30
C LEU A 390 14.96 -18.71 -8.94
N ARG A 391 16.19 -18.85 -9.45
CA ARG A 391 16.66 -20.08 -10.06
C ARG A 391 16.76 -21.24 -9.06
N ASP A 392 17.22 -20.95 -7.85
CA ASP A 392 17.34 -21.95 -6.77
C ASP A 392 15.96 -22.49 -6.35
N HIS A 393 14.89 -21.73 -6.56
CA HIS A 393 13.50 -22.15 -6.31
C HIS A 393 12.78 -22.69 -7.55
N GLY A 394 13.47 -22.80 -8.70
CA GLY A 394 12.85 -23.21 -9.96
C GLY A 394 11.72 -22.28 -10.42
N ALA A 395 11.74 -21.01 -10.00
CA ALA A 395 10.70 -20.03 -10.31
C ALA A 395 10.84 -19.50 -11.75
N SER A 396 9.72 -19.04 -12.32
CA SER A 396 9.70 -18.39 -13.63
C SER A 396 10.49 -17.08 -13.59
N LEU A 397 11.31 -16.86 -14.62
CA LEU A 397 12.03 -15.61 -14.83
C LEU A 397 11.20 -14.71 -15.74
N GLY A 398 10.83 -13.54 -15.24
CA GLY A 398 9.99 -12.57 -15.92
C GLY A 398 10.78 -11.44 -16.60
N PRO A 399 10.17 -10.73 -17.56
CA PRO A 399 10.81 -9.62 -18.28
C PRO A 399 11.28 -8.45 -17.40
N LEU A 400 10.72 -8.29 -16.21
CA LEU A 400 11.14 -7.23 -15.30
C LEU A 400 12.56 -7.48 -14.76
N LEU A 401 12.95 -8.75 -14.57
CA LEU A 401 14.30 -9.14 -14.13
C LEU A 401 15.33 -8.94 -15.24
N SER A 402 15.02 -9.33 -16.48
CA SER A 402 15.90 -9.09 -17.62
C SER A 402 16.16 -7.60 -17.81
N LYS A 403 15.12 -6.76 -17.74
CA LYS A 403 15.25 -5.29 -17.77
C LYS A 403 16.13 -4.75 -16.64
N ALA A 404 15.96 -5.25 -15.41
CA ALA A 404 16.82 -4.85 -14.27
C ALA A 404 18.30 -5.23 -14.48
N LEU A 405 18.57 -6.39 -15.08
CA LEU A 405 19.91 -6.84 -15.42
C LEU A 405 20.53 -6.03 -16.56
N VAL A 406 19.76 -5.74 -17.61
CA VAL A 406 20.20 -4.86 -18.70
C VAL A 406 20.52 -3.46 -18.16
N ARG A 407 19.66 -2.91 -17.30
CA ARG A 407 19.88 -1.60 -16.67
C ARG A 407 21.19 -1.57 -15.88
N THR A 408 21.48 -2.58 -15.07
CA THR A 408 22.69 -2.59 -14.22
C THR A 408 23.96 -3.03 -14.95
N ALA A 409 23.86 -3.85 -16.00
CA ALA A 409 25.01 -4.40 -16.72
C ALA A 409 25.40 -3.61 -17.97
N VAL A 410 24.44 -2.93 -18.59
CA VAL A 410 24.59 -2.25 -19.88
C VAL A 410 24.26 -0.77 -19.73
N THR A 411 23.00 -0.43 -19.45
CA THR A 411 22.55 0.98 -19.45
C THR A 411 23.31 1.84 -18.44
N GLY A 412 23.45 1.38 -17.20
CA GLY A 412 24.15 2.10 -16.15
C GLY A 412 25.62 2.38 -16.48
N PRO A 413 26.40 1.39 -16.93
CA PRO A 413 27.74 1.64 -17.45
C PRO A 413 27.76 2.61 -18.65
N LEU A 414 26.79 2.55 -19.56
CA LEU A 414 26.72 3.48 -20.69
C LEU A 414 26.46 4.93 -20.23
N GLU A 415 25.53 5.12 -19.29
CA GLU A 415 25.21 6.42 -18.67
C GLU A 415 26.41 7.01 -17.94
N ASN A 416 27.23 6.17 -17.31
CA ASN A 416 28.44 6.58 -16.58
C ASN A 416 29.70 6.68 -17.46
N HIS A 417 29.58 6.53 -18.77
CA HIS A 417 30.74 6.44 -19.67
C HIS A 417 31.76 5.39 -19.17
N GLU A 418 31.30 4.21 -18.76
CA GLU A 418 32.10 3.07 -18.36
C GLU A 418 32.11 1.99 -19.46
N TRP A 419 33.20 1.22 -19.54
CA TRP A 419 33.24 0.10 -20.49
C TRP A 419 32.32 -1.05 -20.08
N VAL A 420 31.34 -1.37 -20.92
CA VAL A 420 30.48 -2.55 -20.76
C VAL A 420 31.33 -3.82 -20.89
N SER A 421 31.36 -4.66 -19.86
CA SER A 421 32.12 -5.93 -19.89
C SER A 421 31.55 -6.92 -20.91
N THR A 422 32.39 -7.46 -21.80
CA THR A 422 31.98 -8.47 -22.80
C THR A 422 31.42 -9.73 -22.16
N ASN A 423 32.01 -10.19 -21.05
CA ASN A 423 31.55 -11.39 -20.36
C ASN A 423 30.17 -11.18 -19.72
N LYS A 424 29.95 -10.00 -19.09
CA LYS A 424 28.64 -9.66 -18.53
C LYS A 424 27.58 -9.52 -19.62
N LEU A 425 27.91 -8.81 -20.70
CA LEU A 425 27.02 -8.62 -21.84
C LEU A 425 26.58 -9.95 -22.45
N ARG A 426 27.53 -10.85 -22.74
CA ARG A 426 27.21 -12.17 -23.30
C ARG A 426 26.28 -12.97 -22.40
N TRP A 427 26.51 -12.92 -21.08
CA TRP A 427 25.66 -13.60 -20.12
C TRP A 427 24.25 -12.99 -20.06
N VAL A 428 24.13 -11.66 -19.99
CA VAL A 428 22.83 -10.96 -20.01
C VAL A 428 22.07 -11.21 -21.31
N LEU A 429 22.74 -11.17 -22.46
CA LEU A 429 22.13 -11.46 -23.77
C LEU A 429 21.57 -12.88 -23.85
N GLY A 430 22.27 -13.86 -23.27
CA GLY A 430 21.77 -15.23 -23.15
C GLY A 430 20.47 -15.30 -22.36
N LEU A 431 20.37 -14.54 -21.28
CA LEU A 431 19.15 -14.47 -20.47
C LEU A 431 18.01 -13.72 -21.16
N VAL A 432 18.29 -12.58 -21.79
CA VAL A 432 17.31 -11.82 -22.58
C VAL A 432 16.76 -12.68 -23.71
N ARG A 433 17.62 -13.45 -24.39
CA ARG A 433 17.21 -14.38 -25.44
C ARG A 433 16.23 -15.44 -24.94
N GLN A 434 16.39 -15.92 -23.71
CA GLN A 434 15.51 -16.92 -23.10
C GLN A 434 14.17 -16.32 -22.64
N ILE A 435 14.17 -15.08 -22.13
CA ILE A 435 12.98 -14.47 -21.51
C ILE A 435 12.18 -13.63 -22.50
N GLU A 436 12.83 -12.76 -23.26
CA GLU A 436 12.19 -11.78 -24.16
C GLU A 436 12.30 -12.19 -25.64
N GLY A 437 13.18 -13.12 -25.97
CA GLY A 437 13.34 -13.68 -27.31
C GLY A 437 14.63 -13.28 -28.04
N PRO A 438 14.96 -13.99 -29.14
CA PRO A 438 16.21 -13.81 -29.87
C PRO A 438 16.34 -12.44 -30.54
N ASP A 439 15.23 -11.88 -31.02
CA ASP A 439 15.22 -10.61 -31.75
C ASP A 439 15.62 -9.44 -30.85
N VAL A 440 15.04 -9.39 -29.64
CA VAL A 440 15.36 -8.36 -28.63
C VAL A 440 16.83 -8.46 -28.22
N ALA A 441 17.35 -9.68 -28.03
CA ALA A 441 18.75 -9.88 -27.71
C ALA A 441 19.69 -9.44 -28.87
N ALA A 442 19.33 -9.73 -30.13
CA ALA A 442 20.11 -9.30 -31.29
C ALA A 442 20.14 -7.77 -31.43
N GLN A 443 18.99 -7.12 -31.22
CA GLN A 443 18.90 -5.65 -31.21
C GLN A 443 19.78 -5.04 -30.11
N LEU A 444 19.71 -5.58 -28.89
CA LEU A 444 20.54 -5.10 -27.77
C LEU A 444 22.04 -5.29 -28.05
N ASP A 445 22.46 -6.42 -28.59
CA ASP A 445 23.85 -6.67 -28.97
C ASP A 445 24.32 -5.69 -30.05
N HIS A 446 23.50 -5.47 -31.08
CA HIS A 446 23.79 -4.51 -32.14
C HIS A 446 23.97 -3.08 -31.62
N LEU A 447 23.11 -2.64 -30.68
CA LEU A 447 23.22 -1.32 -30.06
C LEU A 447 24.52 -1.16 -29.27
N VAL A 448 24.88 -2.15 -28.45
CA VAL A 448 26.13 -2.11 -27.66
C VAL A 448 27.35 -2.21 -28.56
N TRP A 449 27.30 -3.02 -29.63
CA TRP A 449 28.36 -3.12 -30.63
C TRP A 449 28.60 -1.78 -31.33
N ARG A 450 27.53 -1.12 -31.80
CA ARG A 450 27.61 0.20 -32.43
C ARG A 450 28.24 1.23 -31.50
N TRP A 451 27.74 1.31 -30.25
CA TRP A 451 28.30 2.21 -29.25
C TRP A 451 29.80 1.94 -28.98
N ARG A 452 30.21 0.68 -28.84
CA ARG A 452 31.63 0.33 -28.65
C ARG A 452 32.48 0.78 -29.84
N GLY A 453 31.97 0.61 -31.07
CA GLY A 453 32.60 1.09 -32.29
C GLY A 453 32.80 2.60 -32.26
N ASP A 454 31.75 3.35 -31.91
CA ASP A 454 31.78 4.81 -31.84
C ASP A 454 32.81 5.32 -30.82
N VAL A 455 32.86 4.71 -29.62
CA VAL A 455 33.85 5.07 -28.58
C VAL A 455 35.29 4.78 -29.05
N ILE A 456 35.52 3.65 -29.72
CA ILE A 456 36.84 3.30 -30.26
C ILE A 456 37.24 4.28 -31.37
N MET A 457 36.31 4.68 -32.24
CA MET A 457 36.56 5.65 -33.30
C MET A 457 36.82 7.05 -32.76
N GLN A 458 36.11 7.48 -31.72
CA GLN A 458 36.41 8.73 -31.03
C GLN A 458 37.79 8.70 -30.37
N ALA A 459 38.16 7.57 -29.75
CA ALA A 459 39.51 7.39 -29.19
C ALA A 459 40.56 7.56 -30.28
N ARG A 460 40.36 6.88 -31.41
CA ARG A 460 41.25 6.98 -32.56
C ARG A 460 41.42 8.42 -33.04
N ARG A 461 40.32 9.16 -33.24
CA ARG A 461 40.37 10.58 -33.64
C ARG A 461 41.18 11.44 -32.66
N ARG A 462 41.00 11.27 -31.34
CA ARG A 462 41.79 12.01 -30.33
C ARG A 462 43.28 11.68 -30.40
N TRP A 463 43.62 10.42 -30.63
CA TRP A 463 45.01 9.97 -30.74
C TRP A 463 45.68 10.42 -32.04
N ASP A 464 44.92 10.45 -33.15
CA ASP A 464 45.36 11.00 -34.44
C ASP A 464 45.64 12.50 -34.33
N GLN A 465 44.74 13.26 -33.70
CA GLN A 465 44.93 14.69 -33.42
C GLN A 465 46.17 14.96 -32.55
N ALA A 466 46.50 14.06 -31.62
CA ALA A 466 47.69 14.14 -30.79
C ALA A 466 48.97 13.62 -31.49
N GLY A 467 48.89 13.13 -32.74
CA GLY A 467 50.04 12.58 -33.47
C GLY A 467 50.59 11.25 -32.93
N LEU A 468 49.87 10.59 -32.02
CA LEU A 468 50.35 9.40 -31.29
C LEU A 468 50.00 8.07 -31.97
N PHE A 469 49.12 8.09 -32.97
CA PHE A 469 48.58 6.86 -33.59
C PHE A 469 49.63 6.04 -34.35
N ARG A 470 50.57 6.70 -35.06
CA ARG A 470 51.65 6.02 -35.81
C ARG A 470 52.57 5.14 -34.94
N ARG A 471 52.56 5.32 -33.60
CA ARG A 471 53.43 4.59 -32.67
C ARG A 471 52.77 3.41 -31.95
N VAL A 472 51.44 3.29 -31.94
CA VAL A 472 50.74 2.41 -30.96
C VAL A 472 49.87 1.30 -31.61
N GLY A 473 49.66 1.32 -32.93
CA GLY A 473 48.95 0.24 -33.64
C GLY A 473 47.41 0.30 -33.49
N PRO A 474 46.67 -0.80 -33.74
CA PRO A 474 45.22 -0.78 -33.89
C PRO A 474 44.47 -0.29 -32.65
N SER A 475 43.40 0.47 -32.89
CA SER A 475 42.58 1.13 -31.86
C SER A 475 41.87 0.12 -30.98
N THR A 476 42.36 -0.03 -29.75
CA THR A 476 41.88 -0.97 -28.72
C THR A 476 41.14 -0.24 -27.60
N VAL A 477 40.37 -0.98 -26.79
CA VAL A 477 39.72 -0.46 -25.56
C VAL A 477 40.73 0.21 -24.62
N THR A 478 41.96 -0.30 -24.59
CA THR A 478 43.08 0.28 -23.83
C THR A 478 43.45 1.68 -24.31
N MET A 479 43.32 1.98 -25.60
CA MET A 479 43.52 3.34 -26.12
C MET A 479 42.36 4.26 -25.74
N ALA A 480 41.11 3.79 -25.81
CA ALA A 480 39.95 4.57 -25.34
C ALA A 480 40.06 4.94 -23.85
N ARG A 481 40.52 4.00 -23.01
CA ARG A 481 40.85 4.26 -21.60
C ARG A 481 41.93 5.32 -21.42
N ARG A 482 43.01 5.21 -22.19
CA ARG A 482 44.12 6.18 -22.13
C ARG A 482 43.76 7.54 -22.75
N ALA A 483 42.77 7.59 -23.63
CA ALA A 483 42.23 8.82 -24.22
C ALA A 483 41.31 9.62 -23.27
N GLY A 484 41.06 9.10 -22.05
CA GLY A 484 40.13 9.71 -21.10
C GLY A 484 38.68 9.74 -21.59
N LEU A 485 38.28 8.75 -22.39
CA LEU A 485 36.88 8.62 -22.87
C LEU A 485 35.98 7.86 -21.90
N PHE A 486 36.55 7.38 -20.80
CA PHE A 486 35.78 6.79 -19.72
C PHE A 486 36.06 7.57 -18.45
N ASP A 487 35.00 7.83 -17.67
CA ASP A 487 35.08 8.46 -16.35
C ASP A 487 35.68 7.45 -15.37
N HIS A 488 36.99 7.26 -15.47
CA HIS A 488 37.87 6.56 -14.53
C HIS A 488 37.51 5.09 -14.20
N ASP A 489 38.20 4.16 -14.86
CA ASP A 489 38.45 2.80 -14.33
C ASP A 489 39.33 2.78 -13.05
N ALA A 490 39.57 3.93 -12.43
CA ALA A 490 40.18 4.06 -11.12
C ALA A 490 39.33 4.99 -10.23
N PRO A 491 38.44 4.44 -9.39
CA PRO A 491 37.90 5.22 -8.30
C PRO A 491 39.08 5.61 -7.39
N ARG A 492 39.33 6.90 -7.19
CA ARG A 492 40.08 7.40 -6.02
C ARG A 492 39.50 6.84 -4.70
N TRP A 493 38.24 6.39 -4.74
CA TRP A 493 37.56 5.65 -3.68
C TRP A 493 38.18 4.28 -3.34
N THR A 494 38.85 3.56 -4.26
CA THR A 494 39.47 2.26 -3.91
C THR A 494 40.64 2.39 -2.93
N ARG A 495 41.28 3.57 -2.90
CA ARG A 495 42.34 3.90 -1.93
C ARG A 495 41.76 4.26 -0.55
N TRP A 496 40.55 4.81 -0.51
CA TRP A 496 39.84 5.15 0.73
C TRP A 496 39.02 3.99 1.30
N TYR A 497 38.38 3.17 0.46
CA TYR A 497 37.57 2.04 0.89
C TYR A 497 38.44 0.88 1.40
N ARG A 498 39.64 0.64 0.83
CA ARG A 498 40.63 -0.27 1.45
C ARG A 498 41.13 0.25 2.80
N LYS A 499 41.14 1.57 2.99
CA LYS A 499 41.48 2.20 4.29
C LYS A 499 40.31 2.07 5.29
N MET A 500 39.06 2.23 4.84
CA MET A 500 37.87 2.12 5.69
C MET A 500 37.46 0.67 6.02
N THR A 501 37.60 -0.30 5.09
CA THR A 501 37.35 -1.72 5.39
C THR A 501 38.47 -2.37 6.21
N MET A 502 39.71 -1.86 6.15
CA MET A 502 40.75 -2.24 7.11
C MET A 502 40.56 -1.57 8.49
N ASN A 503 39.93 -0.41 8.57
CA ASN A 503 39.61 0.25 9.85
C ASN A 503 38.35 -0.31 10.53
N ALA A 504 37.38 -0.85 9.78
CA ALA A 504 36.21 -1.53 10.36
C ALA A 504 36.58 -2.87 11.05
N GLY A 505 37.70 -3.49 10.66
CA GLY A 505 38.26 -4.65 11.37
C GLY A 505 39.03 -4.30 12.66
N PHE A 506 39.27 -3.01 12.93
CA PHE A 506 40.03 -2.52 14.09
C PHE A 506 39.15 -2.11 15.29
N PHE A 507 37.83 -2.05 15.12
CA PHE A 507 36.85 -1.71 16.17
C PHE A 507 35.92 -2.87 16.54
N ALA A 508 36.30 -4.11 16.25
CA ALA A 508 35.67 -5.27 16.88
C ALA A 508 36.17 -5.36 18.36
N PRO A 509 35.29 -5.53 19.36
CA PRO A 509 35.70 -5.74 20.74
C PRO A 509 36.63 -6.96 20.84
N LYS A 510 37.69 -6.80 21.64
CA LYS A 510 38.78 -7.76 21.87
C LYS A 510 38.28 -9.05 22.53
N CYS A 511 37.58 -9.94 21.82
CA CYS A 511 37.15 -11.21 22.42
C CYS A 511 37.13 -12.41 21.46
N VAL A 512 38.00 -12.54 20.45
CA VAL A 512 38.32 -13.87 19.88
C VAL A 512 39.78 -13.90 19.42
N ARG A 513 40.65 -14.52 20.23
CA ARG A 513 42.03 -14.84 19.84
C ARG A 513 42.01 -15.82 18.66
N ARG A 514 42.53 -15.41 17.49
CA ARG A 514 42.97 -16.38 16.47
C ARG A 514 44.34 -16.94 16.89
N PRO A 515 44.59 -18.26 16.77
CA PRO A 515 45.91 -18.81 17.02
C PRO A 515 46.89 -18.29 15.96
N ARG A 516 48.01 -17.72 16.42
CA ARG A 516 49.16 -17.38 15.56
C ARG A 516 49.82 -18.68 15.12
N PHE A 517 49.84 -18.96 13.82
CA PHE A 517 50.89 -19.81 13.26
C PHE A 517 52.15 -18.94 13.13
N GLN A 518 53.11 -19.18 14.02
CA GLN A 518 54.50 -18.78 13.86
C GLN A 518 55.23 -19.87 13.09
N GLY A 519 56.08 -19.45 12.13
CA GLY A 519 57.11 -20.30 11.54
C GLY A 519 56.87 -20.65 10.08
N ALA A 520 57.52 -19.92 9.17
CA ALA A 520 58.39 -20.49 8.13
C ALA A 520 58.92 -19.37 7.21
N GLN A 521 60.24 -19.40 7.02
CA GLN A 521 61.03 -18.46 6.26
C GLN A 521 60.74 -18.50 4.74
N LYS A 522 61.05 -17.36 4.11
CA LYS A 522 61.52 -17.15 2.73
C LYS A 522 61.41 -18.34 1.77
N GLY A 523 60.39 -18.31 0.90
CA GLY A 523 60.30 -19.23 -0.24
C GLY A 523 58.96 -19.24 -0.97
N ALA A 524 58.42 -18.08 -1.37
CA ALA A 524 57.16 -18.02 -2.13
C ALA A 524 57.22 -17.03 -3.29
N LYS A 525 58.14 -17.27 -4.24
CA LYS A 525 57.93 -16.92 -5.66
C LYS A 525 57.62 -18.22 -6.40
N LYS A 526 56.52 -18.24 -7.14
CA LYS A 526 55.98 -19.33 -8.00
C LYS A 526 55.06 -20.38 -7.36
N VAL A 527 53.81 -20.04 -7.01
CA VAL A 527 52.64 -20.95 -7.17
C VAL A 527 51.35 -20.13 -7.31
N TRP A 528 51.08 -19.54 -8.48
CA TRP A 528 49.72 -19.12 -8.90
C TRP A 528 49.50 -19.41 -10.40
N GLY A 529 50.14 -20.48 -10.88
CA GLY A 529 50.06 -20.93 -12.26
C GLY A 529 50.29 -22.43 -12.31
N ARG A 530 49.39 -23.21 -11.69
CA ARG A 530 49.19 -24.67 -11.86
C ARG A 530 48.12 -25.17 -10.89
N LEU A 531 46.87 -24.70 -11.05
CA LEU A 531 45.71 -25.37 -10.43
C LEU A 531 44.41 -25.17 -11.24
N ASP A 532 44.53 -24.97 -12.56
CA ASP A 532 43.37 -24.87 -13.49
C ASP A 532 43.51 -25.80 -14.71
N ARG A 533 44.42 -26.78 -14.66
CA ARG A 533 44.56 -27.83 -15.69
C ARG A 533 44.72 -29.19 -15.04
N ARG A 534 43.63 -29.70 -14.47
CA ARG A 534 43.32 -31.14 -14.24
C ARG A 534 42.05 -31.20 -13.38
N CYS A 535 40.89 -31.05 -14.01
CA CYS A 535 39.59 -31.53 -13.55
C CYS A 535 38.60 -31.46 -14.73
N GLY A 536 39.01 -32.01 -15.88
CA GLY A 536 38.06 -32.66 -16.77
C GLY A 536 37.95 -34.09 -16.26
N GLY A 537 36.81 -34.45 -15.67
CA GLY A 537 36.61 -35.75 -15.04
C GLY A 537 35.16 -35.87 -14.56
N LYS A 538 34.48 -36.88 -15.09
CA LYS A 538 33.05 -37.19 -14.98
C LYS A 538 32.58 -37.35 -13.52
N ASN A 539 31.28 -37.09 -13.34
CA ASN A 539 30.38 -37.51 -12.25
C ASN A 539 30.43 -36.73 -10.92
N GLY A 540 29.29 -36.11 -10.59
CA GLY A 540 28.67 -36.15 -9.26
C GLY A 540 29.32 -35.36 -8.13
N TRP A 541 28.44 -34.72 -7.35
CA TRP A 541 28.60 -34.22 -5.98
C TRP A 541 28.76 -32.71 -5.76
N ARG A 542 27.63 -32.19 -5.25
CA ARG A 542 27.42 -31.05 -4.35
C ARG A 542 28.70 -30.67 -3.59
N ARG A 543 29.11 -29.40 -3.71
CA ARG A 543 30.04 -28.82 -2.73
C ARG A 543 29.28 -28.56 -1.42
N PRO A 544 29.84 -28.93 -0.26
CA PRO A 544 29.23 -28.61 1.02
C PRO A 544 29.43 -27.11 1.30
N TYR A 545 28.33 -26.37 1.36
CA TYR A 545 28.29 -25.08 2.05
C TYR A 545 28.41 -25.35 3.56
N SER A 546 29.30 -24.61 4.22
CA SER A 546 29.58 -24.70 5.67
C SER A 546 29.33 -23.33 6.30
N PRO A 547 29.00 -23.19 7.60
CA PRO A 547 27.96 -23.85 8.39
C PRO A 547 27.12 -22.79 9.15
N TRP A 548 25.81 -22.68 8.93
CA TRP A 548 24.95 -21.81 9.74
C TRP A 548 24.40 -22.60 10.93
N LYS A 549 25.18 -22.70 12.02
CA LYS A 549 24.65 -23.09 13.34
C LYS A 549 24.13 -21.84 14.04
N TRP A 550 22.81 -21.68 14.07
CA TRP A 550 22.14 -20.84 15.04
C TRP A 550 21.95 -21.69 16.32
N GLN A 551 22.49 -21.24 17.45
CA GLN A 551 22.06 -21.73 18.76
C GLN A 551 21.03 -20.74 19.30
N PRO A 552 19.83 -21.18 19.69
CA PRO A 552 18.87 -20.32 20.37
C PRO A 552 19.33 -20.15 21.82
N THR A 553 19.61 -18.92 22.23
CA THR A 553 19.61 -18.54 23.65
C THR A 553 18.17 -18.22 24.03
N TYR A 554 17.69 -18.95 25.04
CA TYR A 554 16.39 -18.80 25.70
C TYR A 554 16.14 -17.40 26.24
#